data_AF-A0A089QLU1-F1
#
_entry.id   AF-A0A089QLU1-F1
#
_cell.length_a   1.000
_cell.length_b   1.000
_cell.length_c   1.000
_cell.angle_alpha   90.00
_cell.angle_beta   90.00
_cell.angle_gamma   90.00
#
_symmetry.space_group_name_H-M   'P 1'
#
loop_
_entity.id
_entity.type
_entity.pdbx_description
1 polymer ?
#
loop_
_entity_poly.entity_id
_entity_poly.type
_entity_poly.pdbx_seq_one_letter_code
_entity_poly.pdbx_strand_id
1 'polypeptide(L)'
;MKPKSLHLEAYTISETAKRLGYKSTKTIYRLLKRDLLEDYVYLERSGRVYLVLEPQNLPSLGEKIRTNIQFKKSNVIKKGAKPLFFNNSV
;
A
#
# COMPACT_ATOMS: atom_id res chain seq x y z
N MET A 1 -0.26 -6.80 -32.85
CA MET A 1 -0.07 -6.23 -31.49
C MET A 1 1.30 -6.65 -31.00
N LYS A 2 2.17 -5.73 -30.58
CA LYS A 2 3.45 -6.11 -29.97
C LYS A 2 3.16 -6.73 -28.59
N PRO A 3 3.75 -7.88 -28.22
CA PRO A 3 3.62 -8.37 -26.86
C PRO A 3 4.22 -7.31 -25.94
N LYS A 4 3.40 -6.76 -25.04
CA LYS A 4 3.88 -5.89 -23.97
C LYS A 4 4.79 -6.79 -23.14
N SER A 5 6.11 -6.60 -23.24
CA SER A 5 7.05 -7.35 -22.42
C SER A 5 6.65 -7.14 -20.97
N LEU A 6 6.24 -8.23 -20.33
CA LEU A 6 5.81 -8.23 -18.94
C LEU A 6 7.06 -8.12 -18.07
N HIS A 7 7.64 -6.93 -18.03
CA HIS A 7 8.70 -6.60 -17.09
C HIS A 7 8.07 -6.60 -15.70
N LEU A 8 8.15 -7.74 -15.03
CA LEU A 8 7.81 -7.84 -13.61
C LEU A 8 8.90 -7.14 -12.82
N GLU A 9 8.65 -5.88 -12.49
CA GLU A 9 9.54 -5.09 -11.65
C GLU A 9 9.33 -5.45 -10.18
N ALA A 10 10.12 -6.43 -9.71
CA ALA A 10 10.16 -6.84 -8.32
C ALA A 10 11.33 -6.16 -7.58
N TYR A 11 11.03 -5.53 -6.45
CA TYR A 11 12.00 -4.77 -5.67
C TYR A 11 12.02 -5.18 -4.20
N THR A 12 13.15 -4.99 -3.53
CA THR A 12 13.23 -5.18 -2.07
C THR A 12 12.29 -4.21 -1.36
N ILE A 13 11.82 -4.57 -0.15
CA ILE A 13 10.95 -3.71 0.68
C ILE A 13 11.46 -2.26 0.77
N SER A 14 12.77 -2.06 0.97
CA SER A 14 13.40 -0.74 1.07
C SER A 14 13.28 0.07 -0.22
N GLU A 15 13.48 -0.58 -1.35
CA GLU A 15 13.38 0.05 -2.66
C GLU A 15 11.93 0.33 -3.04
N THR A 16 11.03 -0.63 -2.78
CA THR A 16 9.59 -0.46 -2.92
C THR A 16 9.08 0.74 -2.12
N ALA A 17 9.53 0.91 -0.87
CA ALA A 17 9.15 2.06 -0.05
C ALA A 17 9.57 3.39 -0.69
N LYS A 18 10.79 3.48 -1.23
CA LYS A 18 11.28 4.69 -1.91
C LYS A 18 10.47 4.98 -3.18
N ARG A 19 10.22 3.96 -4.00
CA ARG A 19 9.45 4.08 -5.25
C ARG A 19 8.00 4.50 -5.03
N LEU A 20 7.40 4.03 -3.95
CA LEU A 20 6.05 4.43 -3.53
C LEU A 20 6.01 5.76 -2.75
N GLY A 21 7.15 6.45 -2.58
CA GLY A 21 7.23 7.74 -1.90
C GLY A 21 7.11 7.67 -0.37
N TYR A 22 7.28 6.49 0.24
CA TYR A 22 7.25 6.35 1.70
C TYR A 22 8.60 6.71 2.34
N LYS A 23 8.54 7.53 3.39
CA LYS A 23 9.71 7.88 4.22
C LYS A 23 10.24 6.69 5.05
N SER A 24 9.47 5.61 5.18
CA SER A 24 9.83 4.46 6.01
C SER A 24 9.22 3.15 5.47
N THR A 25 9.98 2.06 5.61
CA THR A 25 9.55 0.69 5.32
C THR A 25 8.55 0.14 6.35
N LYS A 26 8.38 0.81 7.51
CA LYS A 26 7.53 0.34 8.62
C LYS A 26 6.09 0.02 8.19
N THR A 27 5.54 0.80 7.26
CA THR A 27 4.18 0.56 6.76
C THR A 27 4.09 -0.76 6.01
N ILE A 28 5.05 -1.02 5.10
CA ILE A 28 5.10 -2.25 4.31
C ILE A 28 5.33 -3.46 5.23
N TYR A 29 6.30 -3.38 6.16
CA TYR A 29 6.52 -4.44 7.16
C TYR A 29 5.28 -4.75 8.00
N ARG A 30 4.53 -3.72 8.42
CA ARG A 30 3.31 -3.92 9.20
C ARG A 30 2.22 -4.64 8.39
N LEU A 31 2.11 -4.33 7.10
CA LEU A 31 1.12 -4.96 6.23
C LEU A 31 1.52 -6.40 5.86
N LEU A 32 2.82 -6.65 5.64
CA LEU A 32 3.36 -8.01 5.48
C LEU A 32 3.12 -8.87 6.72
N LYS A 33 3.37 -8.35 7.93
CA LYS A 33 3.12 -9.06 9.19
C LYS A 33 1.63 -9.38 9.44
N ARG A 34 0.73 -8.78 8.67
CA ARG A 34 -0.72 -9.01 8.74
C ARG A 34 -1.22 -9.84 7.56
N ASP A 35 -0.31 -10.38 6.76
CA ASP A 35 -0.60 -11.23 5.60
C ASP A 35 -1.46 -10.50 4.54
N LEU A 36 -1.38 -9.17 4.49
CA LEU A 36 -2.19 -8.34 3.58
C LEU A 36 -1.53 -8.11 2.21
N LEU A 37 -0.27 -8.49 2.07
CA LEU A 37 0.56 -8.26 0.87
C LEU A 37 1.16 -9.56 0.31
N GLU A 38 0.68 -10.74 0.73
CA GLU A 38 1.19 -12.03 0.25
C GLU A 38 1.09 -12.16 -1.27
N ASP A 39 -0.03 -11.74 -1.86
CA ASP A 39 -0.25 -11.72 -3.33
C ASP A 39 0.75 -10.85 -4.11
N TYR A 40 1.50 -10.00 -3.40
CA TYR A 40 2.48 -9.09 -3.97
C TYR A 40 3.93 -9.55 -3.74
N VAL A 41 4.14 -10.62 -2.97
CA VAL A 41 5.46 -11.22 -2.76
C VAL A 41 5.84 -12.01 -4.01
N TYR A 42 6.90 -11.57 -4.69
CA TYR A 42 7.42 -12.24 -5.87
C TYR A 42 8.30 -13.43 -5.48
N LEU A 43 9.28 -13.17 -4.61
CA LEU A 43 10.19 -14.19 -4.10
C LEU A 43 10.82 -13.74 -2.79
N GLU A 44 11.24 -14.73 -2.00
CA GLU A 44 12.11 -14.56 -0.86
C GLU A 44 13.47 -15.16 -1.18
N ARG A 45 14.54 -14.37 -1.10
CA ARG A 45 15.91 -14.84 -1.36
C ARG A 45 16.87 -14.28 -0.34
N SER A 46 17.62 -15.17 0.29
CA SER A 46 18.65 -14.82 1.29
C SER A 46 18.11 -13.91 2.41
N GLY A 47 16.90 -14.20 2.91
CA GLY A 47 16.23 -13.42 3.96
C GLY A 47 15.70 -12.06 3.50
N ARG A 48 15.65 -11.78 2.19
CA ARG A 48 15.06 -10.56 1.63
C ARG A 48 13.79 -10.89 0.86
N VAL A 49 12.74 -10.13 1.14
CA VAL A 49 11.45 -10.18 0.45
C VAL A 49 11.46 -9.19 -0.72
N TYR A 50 11.06 -9.67 -1.89
CA TYR A 50 10.89 -8.86 -3.10
C TYR A 50 9.40 -8.73 -3.42
N LEU A 51 8.95 -7.50 -3.65
CA LEU A 51 7.56 -7.16 -3.90
C LEU A 51 7.37 -6.67 -5.34
N VAL A 52 6.29 -7.13 -5.98
CA VAL A 52 5.87 -6.67 -7.31
C VAL A 52 5.11 -5.36 -7.16
N LEU A 53 5.51 -4.32 -7.91
CA LEU A 53 4.80 -3.04 -7.91
C LEU A 53 3.49 -3.10 -8.70
N GLU A 54 3.54 -3.66 -9.91
CA GLU A 54 2.41 -3.71 -10.84
C GLU A 54 2.16 -5.15 -11.32
N PRO A 55 1.42 -5.95 -10.53
CA PRO A 55 0.95 -7.27 -10.96
C PRO A 55 -0.11 -7.14 -12.08
N GLN A 56 -0.20 -8.13 -12.97
CA GLN A 56 -1.09 -8.08 -14.15
C GLN A 56 -2.59 -8.09 -13.85
N ASN A 57 -3.02 -8.82 -12.80
CA ASN A 57 -4.43 -9.08 -12.50
C ASN A 57 -4.88 -8.51 -11.15
N LEU A 58 -4.04 -7.67 -10.54
CA LEU A 58 -4.26 -7.12 -9.21
C LEU A 58 -4.02 -5.60 -9.26
N PRO A 59 -4.63 -4.82 -8.36
CA PRO A 59 -4.31 -3.40 -8.26
C PRO A 59 -2.84 -3.23 -7.91
N SER A 60 -2.27 -2.06 -8.25
CA SER A 60 -0.87 -1.78 -7.92
C SER A 60 -0.63 -1.95 -6.41
N LEU A 61 0.60 -2.31 -6.04
CA LEU A 61 0.97 -2.43 -4.63
C LEU A 61 0.71 -1.12 -3.87
N GLY A 62 0.94 0.03 -4.52
CA GLY A 62 0.62 1.34 -3.97
C GLY A 62 -0.88 1.52 -3.67
N GLU A 63 -1.76 1.12 -4.58
CA GLU A 63 -3.21 1.17 -4.38
C GLU A 63 -3.69 0.21 -3.29
N LYS A 64 -3.15 -1.01 -3.24
CA LYS A 64 -3.44 -1.97 -2.18
C LYS A 64 -3.06 -1.41 -0.81
N ILE A 65 -1.87 -0.83 -0.69
CA ILE A 65 -1.41 -0.20 0.55
C ILE A 65 -2.30 1.00 0.91
N ARG A 66 -2.62 1.86 -0.07
CA ARG A 66 -3.49 3.03 0.14
C ARG A 66 -4.87 2.63 0.64
N THR A 67 -5.48 1.62 0.03
CA THR A 67 -6.78 1.08 0.44
C THR A 67 -6.73 0.55 1.88
N ASN A 68 -5.67 -0.17 2.25
CA ASN A 68 -5.49 -0.66 3.63
C ASN A 68 -5.27 0.46 4.66
N ILE A 69 -4.58 1.53 4.29
CA ILE A 69 -4.39 2.70 5.17
C ILE A 69 -5.71 3.47 5.34
N GLN A 70 -6.47 3.66 4.26
CA GLN A 70 -7.76 4.36 4.30
C GLN A 70 -8.81 3.57 5.10
N PHE A 71 -8.83 2.24 4.99
CA PHE A 71 -9.75 1.37 5.73
C PHE A 71 -9.43 1.27 7.23
N LYS A 72 -8.32 1.85 7.71
CA LYS A 72 -8.02 1.90 9.14
C LYS A 72 -9.21 2.51 9.87
N LYS A 73 -9.81 1.77 10.82
CA LYS A 73 -11.02 2.15 11.58
C LYS A 73 -10.96 3.56 12.20
N SER A 74 -9.75 4.09 12.44
CA SER A 74 -9.50 5.46 12.90
C SER A 74 -9.64 6.55 11.82
N ASN A 75 -9.50 6.20 10.54
CA ASN A 75 -9.63 7.09 9.38
C ASN A 75 -11.01 7.01 8.72
N VAL A 76 -11.84 6.04 9.12
CA VAL A 76 -13.25 6.00 8.73
C VAL A 76 -13.96 7.13 9.46
N ILE A 77 -14.01 8.31 8.81
CA ILE A 77 -14.92 9.38 9.21
C ILE A 77 -16.31 8.74 9.27
N LYS A 78 -16.88 8.63 10.48
CA LYS A 78 -18.26 8.16 10.66
C LYS A 78 -19.14 9.07 9.78
N LYS A 79 -19.63 8.57 8.64
CA LYS A 79 -20.70 9.21 7.87
C LYS A 79 -21.90 9.31 8.81
N GLY A 80 -22.03 10.45 9.49
CA GLY A 80 -23.01 10.66 10.56
C GLY A 80 -22.61 11.71 11.61
N ALA A 81 -21.34 12.09 11.71
CA ALA A 81 -20.98 13.26 12.51
C ALA A 81 -21.34 14.54 11.72
N LYS A 82 -22.45 15.18 12.09
CA LYS A 82 -22.79 16.54 11.64
C LYS A 82 -21.55 17.44 11.76
N PRO A 83 -21.27 18.32 10.79
CA PRO A 83 -20.28 19.37 11.04
C PRO A 83 -20.77 20.16 12.26
N LEU A 84 -19.93 20.21 13.30
CA LEU A 84 -20.10 21.18 14.37
C LEU A 84 -19.94 22.54 13.67
N PHE A 85 -21.07 23.16 13.33
CA PHE A 85 -21.11 24.58 13.05
C PHE A 85 -20.43 25.25 14.24
N PHE A 86 -19.30 25.90 13.96
CA PHE A 86 -18.63 26.77 14.89
C PHE A 86 -19.62 27.84 15.32
N ASN A 87 -20.16 27.71 16.54
CA ASN A 87 -20.63 28.84 17.30
C ASN A 87 -19.40 29.67 17.66
N ASN A 88 -19.21 30.79 16.98
CA ASN A 88 -18.54 31.93 17.58
C ASN A 88 -19.59 33.04 17.72
N SER A 89 -20.11 33.16 18.94
CA SER A 89 -20.73 34.38 19.45
C SER A 89 -19.73 35.53 19.40
N VAL A 90 -20.12 36.70 18.88
CA VAL A 90 -20.45 37.93 19.62
C VAL A 90 -21.35 38.77 18.73
#